data_AF-A0A939JMI9-F1
#
_entry.id   AF-A0A939JMI9-F1
#
_cell.length_a   1.000
_cell.length_b   1.000
_cell.length_c   1.000
_cell.angle_alpha   90.00
_cell.angle_beta   90.00
_cell.angle_gamma   90.00
#
_symmetry.space_group_name_H-M   'P 1'
#
loop_
_entity.id
_entity.type
_entity.pdbx_description
1 polymer ?
#
loop_
_entity_poly.entity_id
_entity_poly.type
_entity_poly.pdbx_seq_one_letter_code
_entity_poly.pdbx_strand_id
1 'polypeptide(L)'
;RDDLDITVLDLAEADLPTALSYEPAPEVGTVLARVTPQLESAEAFVVITPEYNHSFPASLKSLIDWHFTQWQAKPVAFVSYG
;
A
#
# COMPACT_ATOMS: atom_id res chain seq x y z
N ARG A 1 -0.79 -20.68 -13.87
CA ARG A 1 -1.46 -21.11 -12.63
C ARG A 1 -2.66 -20.21 -12.57
N ASP A 2 -3.83 -20.75 -12.86
CA ASP A 2 -5.04 -19.95 -13.14
C ASP A 2 -5.86 -19.77 -11.86
N ASP A 3 -5.28 -20.16 -10.72
CA ASP A 3 -5.80 -20.08 -9.37
C ASP A 3 -5.39 -18.80 -8.63
N LEU A 4 -4.71 -17.86 -9.32
CA LEU A 4 -4.30 -16.57 -8.77
C LEU A 4 -4.92 -15.44 -9.59
N ASP A 5 -5.69 -14.60 -8.91
CA ASP A 5 -6.10 -13.29 -9.42
C ASP A 5 -5.09 -12.24 -8.94
N ILE A 6 -4.47 -11.52 -9.88
CA ILE A 6 -3.34 -10.63 -9.62
C ILE A 6 -3.74 -9.20 -9.96
N THR A 7 -3.71 -8.33 -8.95
CA THR A 7 -3.84 -6.88 -9.12
C THR A 7 -2.51 -6.22 -8.80
N VAL A 8 -2.03 -5.37 -9.71
CA VAL A 8 -0.84 -4.54 -9.50
C VAL A 8 -1.27 -3.18 -8.98
N LEU A 9 -0.70 -2.77 -7.84
CA LEU A 9 -0.87 -1.43 -7.28
C LEU A 9 0.45 -0.67 -7.38
N ASP A 10 0.54 0.29 -8.29
CA ASP A 10 1.69 1.19 -8.37
C ASP A 10 1.51 2.38 -7.43
N LEU A 11 2.44 2.52 -6.48
CA LEU A 11 2.41 3.60 -5.49
C LEU A 11 2.82 4.95 -6.05
N ALA A 12 3.49 4.98 -7.21
CA ALA A 12 3.75 6.23 -7.93
C ALA A 12 2.46 6.80 -8.55
N GLU A 13 1.54 5.93 -8.98
CA GLU A 13 0.26 6.34 -9.56
C GLU A 13 -0.81 6.61 -8.48
N ALA A 14 -0.72 5.93 -7.35
CA ALA A 14 -1.67 6.11 -6.23
C ALA A 14 -1.58 7.49 -5.57
N ASP A 15 -0.42 8.17 -5.67
CA ASP A 15 -0.15 9.52 -5.12
C ASP A 15 -0.68 9.72 -3.70
N LEU A 16 -0.32 8.78 -2.81
CA LEU A 16 -0.84 8.76 -1.45
C LEU A 16 -0.28 9.92 -0.62
N PRO A 17 -1.11 10.58 0.20
CA PRO A 17 -0.66 11.66 1.05
C PRO A 17 0.33 11.15 2.11
N THR A 18 1.46 11.85 2.25
CA THR A 18 2.52 11.47 3.19
C THR A 18 2.32 12.03 4.60
N ALA A 19 1.51 13.09 4.73
CA ALA A 19 1.15 13.67 6.02
C ALA A 19 -0.04 12.93 6.63
N LEU A 20 0.20 12.19 7.71
CA LEU A 20 -0.84 11.46 8.44
C LEU A 20 -1.68 12.39 9.32
N SER A 21 -2.98 12.14 9.39
CA SER A 21 -3.92 12.82 10.29
C SER A 21 -5.01 11.86 10.75
N TYR A 22 -5.44 11.97 12.01
CA TYR A 22 -6.62 11.28 12.51
C TYR A 22 -7.93 11.91 12.02
N GLU A 23 -7.87 13.17 11.60
CA GLU A 23 -8.97 13.92 10.99
C GLU A 23 -8.51 14.40 9.61
N PRO A 24 -8.42 13.50 8.62
CA PRO A 24 -8.03 13.88 7.27
C PRO A 24 -9.10 14.73 6.60
N ALA A 25 -8.67 15.64 5.73
CA ALA A 25 -9.60 16.39 4.88
C ALA A 25 -10.36 15.43 3.93
N PRO A 26 -11.59 15.76 3.49
CA PRO A 26 -12.37 14.89 2.61
C PRO A 26 -11.64 14.47 1.32
N GLU A 27 -10.78 15.33 0.80
CA GLU A 27 -9.97 15.07 -0.39
C GLU A 27 -8.97 13.95 -0.15
N VAL A 28 -8.37 13.89 1.04
CA VAL A 28 -7.48 12.79 1.44
C VAL A 28 -8.26 11.48 1.46
N GLY A 29 -9.44 11.47 2.08
CA GLY A 29 -10.32 10.29 2.08
C GLY A 29 -10.65 9.80 0.66
N THR A 30 -10.86 10.72 -0.27
CA THR A 30 -11.10 10.39 -1.69
C THR A 30 -9.89 9.74 -2.36
N VAL A 31 -8.67 10.18 -2.04
CA VAL A 31 -7.44 9.57 -2.55
C VAL A 31 -7.26 8.17 -1.96
N LEU A 32 -7.44 8.01 -0.64
CA LEU A 32 -7.32 6.70 0.03
C LEU A 32 -8.31 5.68 -0.55
N ALA A 33 -9.57 6.09 -0.79
CA ALA A 33 -10.61 5.24 -1.33
C ALA A 33 -10.30 4.63 -2.72
N ARG A 34 -9.29 5.15 -3.45
CA ARG A 34 -8.84 4.57 -4.73
C ARG A 34 -8.10 3.25 -4.57
N VAL A 35 -7.50 3.01 -3.42
CA VAL A 35 -6.67 1.83 -3.14
C VAL A 35 -7.25 0.94 -2.05
N THR A 36 -8.10 1.50 -1.17
CA THR A 36 -8.70 0.76 -0.05
C THR A 36 -9.39 -0.54 -0.47
N PRO A 37 -10.27 -0.57 -1.50
CA PRO A 37 -10.97 -1.79 -1.88
C PRO A 37 -10.04 -2.94 -2.28
N GLN A 38 -8.96 -2.63 -3.01
CA GLN A 38 -7.97 -3.61 -3.46
C GLN A 38 -7.20 -4.20 -2.27
N LEU A 39 -6.83 -3.36 -1.29
CA LEU A 39 -6.16 -3.83 -0.07
C LEU A 39 -7.10 -4.66 0.81
N GLU A 40 -8.39 -4.31 0.87
CA GLU A 40 -9.40 -5.05 1.61
C GLU A 40 -9.64 -6.44 1.02
N SER A 41 -9.80 -6.52 -0.31
CA SER A 41 -10.07 -7.77 -1.01
C SER A 41 -8.86 -8.69 -1.16
N ALA A 42 -7.64 -8.16 -1.08
CA ALA A 42 -6.42 -8.96 -1.23
C ALA A 42 -6.31 -10.02 -0.12
N GLU A 43 -6.03 -11.27 -0.50
CA GLU A 43 -5.81 -12.38 0.45
C GLU A 43 -4.34 -12.52 0.85
N ALA A 44 -3.43 -11.97 0.05
CA ALA A 44 -1.99 -11.95 0.28
C ALA A 44 -1.33 -10.77 -0.46
N PHE A 45 -0.13 -10.40 -0.04
CA PHE A 45 0.64 -9.32 -0.67
C PHE A 45 2.04 -9.77 -1.07
N VAL A 46 2.50 -9.28 -2.22
CA VAL A 46 3.92 -9.24 -2.58
C VAL A 46 4.31 -7.79 -2.69
N VAL A 47 5.19 -7.33 -1.80
CA VAL A 47 5.70 -5.97 -1.80
C VAL A 47 7.01 -5.93 -2.55
N ILE A 48 7.01 -5.26 -3.70
CA ILE A 48 8.21 -5.01 -4.51
C ILE A 48 8.67 -3.60 -4.21
N THR A 49 9.87 -3.42 -3.66
CA THR A 49 10.28 -2.11 -3.12
C THR A 49 11.78 -1.83 -3.33
N PRO A 50 12.17 -0.64 -3.83
CA PRO A 50 13.58 -0.25 -3.85
C PRO A 50 14.09 0.04 -2.43
N GLU A 51 15.39 -0.10 -2.22
CA GLU A 51 16.07 0.55 -1.09
C GLU A 51 16.22 2.05 -1.42
N TYR A 52 15.69 2.88 -0.54
CA TYR A 52 15.86 4.33 -0.57
C TYR A 52 16.39 4.79 0.78
N ASN A 53 17.61 5.34 0.79
CA ASN A 53 18.32 5.77 2.01
C ASN A 53 18.39 4.67 3.09
N HIS A 54 18.83 3.46 2.71
CA HIS A 54 18.96 2.30 3.62
C HIS A 54 17.64 1.84 4.27
N SER A 55 16.51 2.15 3.62
CA SER A 55 15.18 1.77 4.06
C SER A 55 14.25 1.59 2.86
N PHE A 56 12.97 1.39 3.11
CA PHE A 56 11.94 1.42 2.07
C PHE A 56 11.44 2.87 1.82
N PRO A 57 10.82 3.16 0.67
CA PRO A 57 10.39 4.51 0.31
C PRO A 57 9.22 5.03 1.16
N ALA A 58 9.12 6.35 1.25
CA ALA A 58 8.03 7.02 1.97
C ALA A 58 6.64 6.61 1.47
N SER A 59 6.47 6.37 0.16
CA SER A 59 5.20 5.94 -0.43
C SER A 59 4.69 4.61 0.14
N LEU A 60 5.60 3.63 0.34
CA LEU A 60 5.25 2.36 0.97
C LEU A 60 4.87 2.56 2.44
N LYS A 61 5.58 3.43 3.18
CA LYS A 61 5.22 3.77 4.56
C LYS A 61 3.82 4.37 4.64
N SER A 62 3.51 5.33 3.77
CA SER A 62 2.21 5.99 3.73
C SER A 62 1.08 5.03 3.40
N LEU A 63 1.27 4.12 2.45
CA LEU A 63 0.29 3.06 2.16
C LEU A 63 -0.03 2.23 3.40
N ILE A 64 1.02 1.77 4.10
CA ILE A 64 0.89 0.92 5.30
C ILE A 64 0.20 1.70 6.44
N ASP A 65 0.60 2.93 6.68
CA ASP A 65 0.10 3.73 7.81
C ASP A 65 -1.36 4.13 7.64
N TRP A 66 -1.76 4.55 6.43
CA TRP A 66 -3.15 4.91 6.16
C TRP A 66 -4.10 3.69 6.16
N HIS A 67 -3.58 2.49 5.89
CA HIS A 67 -4.37 1.27 5.74
C HIS A 67 -3.95 0.18 6.73
N PHE A 68 -3.62 0.55 7.97
CA PHE A 68 -3.05 -0.36 8.97
C PHE A 68 -3.82 -1.68 9.11
N THR A 69 -5.16 -1.61 9.18
CA THR A 69 -6.00 -2.80 9.41
C THR A 69 -6.07 -3.74 8.22
N GLN A 70 -5.92 -3.22 7.01
CA GLN A 70 -6.05 -3.99 5.77
C GLN A 70 -4.93 -5.02 5.58
N TRP A 71 -3.81 -4.88 6.30
CA TRP A 71 -2.68 -5.82 6.27
C TRP A 71 -2.78 -6.95 7.30
N GLN A 72 -3.67 -6.82 8.29
CA GLN A 72 -3.68 -7.71 9.44
C GLN A 72 -4.04 -9.15 9.05
N ALA A 73 -3.29 -10.10 9.60
CA ALA A 73 -3.48 -11.54 9.39
C ALA A 73 -3.41 -12.02 7.92
N LYS A 74 -2.87 -11.21 7.00
CA LYS A 74 -2.65 -11.58 5.60
C LYS A 74 -1.17 -11.92 5.36
N PRO A 75 -0.86 -13.01 4.62
CA PRO A 75 0.52 -13.32 4.26
C PRO A 75 1.17 -12.20 3.44
N VAL A 76 2.43 -11.89 3.73
CA VAL A 76 3.21 -10.88 3.01
C VAL A 76 4.57 -11.44 2.64
N ALA A 77 4.96 -11.27 1.38
CA ALA A 77 6.31 -11.50 0.88
C ALA A 77 6.95 -10.19 0.43
N PHE A 78 8.28 -10.11 0.47
CA PHE A 78 9.05 -8.94 0.05
C PHE A 78 10.04 -9.30 -1.05
N VAL A 79 10.15 -8.44 -2.04
CA VAL A 79 11.23 -8.42 -3.03
C VAL A 79 11.83 -7.03 -2.99
N SER A 80 13.02 -6.90 -2.40
CA SER A 80 13.75 -5.64 -2.33
C SER A 80 14.92 -5.61 -3.30
N TYR A 81 15.28 -4.41 -3.77
CA TYR A 81 16.44 -4.17 -4.63
C TYR A 81 17.07 -2.83 -4.26
N GLY A 82 18.39 -2.78 -4.10
CA GLY A 82 19.10 -1.63 -3.52
C GLY A 82 20.59 -1.74 -3.71
#